data_AF-A0A538R0Z7-F1
#
_entry.id   AF-A0A538R0Z7-F1
#
_cell.length_a   1.000
_cell.length_b   1.000
_cell.length_c   1.000
_cell.angle_alpha   90.00
_cell.angle_beta   90.00
_cell.angle_gamma   90.00
#
_symmetry.space_group_name_H-M   'P 1'
#
loop_
_entity.id
_entity.type
_entity.pdbx_description
1 polymer ?
#
loop_
_entity_poly.entity_id
_entity_poly.type
_entity_poly.pdbx_seq_one_letter_code
_entity_poly.pdbx_strand_id
1 'polypeptide(L)'
;QQIAFYASTRTYEPVLAAHGWQDLVPQLHRKSVEGDWKGMADLVTDEMVETYAVTGTWEDIGRKIRERYAGLLDRTAFYQPGKPPSLEDPRLPRVVKEFNG
;
A
#
# COMPACT_ATOMS: atom_id res chain seq x y z
N GLN A 1 -9.01 -1.40 0.03
CA GLN A 1 -9.30 -2.62 0.81
C GLN A 1 -8.08 -3.18 1.56
N GLN A 2 -6.90 -3.33 0.94
CA GLN A 2 -5.73 -3.92 1.64
C GLN A 2 -5.27 -3.12 2.87
N ILE A 3 -5.13 -1.79 2.74
CA ILE A 3 -4.78 -0.92 3.87
C ILE A 3 -5.78 -1.09 5.03
N ALA A 4 -7.08 -1.06 4.72
CA ALA A 4 -8.16 -1.22 5.70
C ALA A 4 -8.09 -2.56 6.44
N PHE A 5 -7.72 -3.65 5.74
CA PHE A 5 -7.56 -4.97 6.33
C PHE A 5 -6.39 -5.04 7.32
N TYR A 6 -5.21 -4.53 6.95
CA TYR A 6 -4.09 -4.50 7.88
C TYR A 6 -4.37 -3.58 9.07
N ALA A 7 -4.98 -2.42 8.83
CA ALA A 7 -5.36 -1.46 9.86
C ALA A 7 -6.49 -1.95 10.79
N SER A 8 -7.22 -3.01 10.44
CA SER A 8 -8.22 -3.64 11.34
C SER A 8 -7.60 -4.57 12.40
N THR A 9 -6.29 -4.83 12.31
CA THR A 9 -5.56 -5.69 13.23
C THR A 9 -4.84 -4.85 14.27
N ARG A 10 -5.06 -5.13 15.56
CA ARG A 10 -4.51 -4.34 16.69
C ARG A 10 -3.00 -4.16 16.66
N THR A 11 -2.24 -5.11 16.11
CA THR A 11 -0.77 -5.00 15.99
C THR A 11 -0.32 -3.88 15.05
N TYR A 12 -1.18 -3.36 14.18
CA TYR A 12 -0.90 -2.23 13.29
C TYR A 12 -1.27 -0.87 13.88
N GLU A 13 -1.89 -0.82 15.07
CA GLU A 13 -2.26 0.43 15.73
C GLU A 13 -1.09 1.42 15.88
N PRO A 14 0.14 1.01 16.27
CA PRO A 14 1.28 1.93 16.34
C PRO A 14 1.65 2.59 15.00
N VAL A 15 1.41 1.91 13.88
CA VAL A 15 1.64 2.47 12.53
C VAL A 15 0.65 3.59 12.26
N LEU A 16 -0.63 3.39 12.59
CA LEU A 16 -1.66 4.43 12.45
C LEU A 16 -1.44 5.58 13.43
N ALA A 17 -1.02 5.28 14.66
CA ALA A 17 -0.73 6.28 15.68
C ALA A 17 0.38 7.25 15.27
N ALA A 18 1.39 6.78 14.52
CA ALA A 18 2.46 7.64 13.99
C ALA A 18 1.94 8.77 13.09
N HIS A 19 0.72 8.63 12.56
CA HIS A 19 0.04 9.61 11.71
C HIS A 19 -1.22 10.20 12.38
N GLY A 20 -1.49 9.89 13.65
CA GLY A 20 -2.67 10.38 14.38
C GLY A 20 -3.99 9.67 14.04
N TRP A 21 -3.95 8.48 13.44
CA TRP A 21 -5.12 7.74 12.96
C TRP A 21 -5.51 6.52 13.81
N GLN A 22 -4.96 6.39 15.03
CA GLN A 22 -5.20 5.25 15.92
C GLN A 22 -6.68 4.95 16.17
N ASP A 23 -7.55 5.97 16.19
CA ASP A 23 -8.98 5.82 16.48
C ASP A 23 -9.77 5.11 15.36
N LEU A 24 -9.16 4.89 14.20
CA LEU A 24 -9.74 4.09 13.11
C LEU A 24 -9.65 2.58 13.37
N VAL A 25 -8.65 2.11 14.12
CA VAL A 25 -8.43 0.67 14.37
C VAL A 25 -9.66 -0.04 14.94
N PRO A 26 -10.32 0.43 16.02
CA PRO A 26 -11.51 -0.24 16.54
C PRO A 26 -12.69 -0.23 15.56
N GLN A 27 -12.83 0.82 14.74
CA GLN A 27 -13.90 0.92 13.73
C GLN A 27 -13.67 -0.08 12.59
N LEU A 28 -12.44 -0.14 12.09
CA LEU A 28 -12.01 -1.09 11.06
C LEU A 28 -12.11 -2.53 11.56
N HIS A 29 -11.71 -2.80 12.81
CA HIS A 29 -11.83 -4.11 13.43
C HIS A 29 -13.29 -4.59 13.46
N ARG A 30 -14.19 -3.74 13.98
CA ARG A 30 -15.62 -4.03 14.04
C ARG A 30 -16.19 -4.40 12.66
N LYS A 31 -15.95 -3.54 11.65
CA LYS A 31 -16.44 -3.77 10.29
C LYS A 31 -15.86 -5.04 9.66
N SER A 32 -14.62 -5.40 9.98
CA SER A 32 -14.00 -6.65 9.50
C SER A 32 -14.70 -7.89 10.07
N VAL A 33 -15.10 -7.87 11.34
CA VAL A 33 -15.84 -8.95 11.99
C VAL A 33 -17.27 -9.04 11.44
N GLU A 34 -17.88 -7.89 11.11
CA GLU A 34 -19.20 -7.80 10.47
C GLU A 34 -19.18 -8.19 8.98
N GLY A 35 -18.01 -8.37 8.37
CA GLY A 35 -17.86 -8.65 6.94
C GLY A 35 -18.13 -7.44 6.03
N ASP A 36 -18.19 -6.22 6.57
CA ASP A 36 -18.44 -4.98 5.84
C ASP A 36 -17.16 -4.46 5.14
N TRP A 37 -16.72 -5.20 4.12
CA TRP A 37 -15.50 -4.89 3.37
C TRP A 37 -15.56 -3.57 2.61
N LYS A 38 -16.76 -3.15 2.18
CA LYS A 38 -16.96 -1.87 1.50
C LYS A 38 -16.82 -0.73 2.51
N GLY A 39 -17.54 -0.78 3.63
CA GLY A 39 -17.45 0.25 4.65
C GLY A 39 -16.08 0.32 5.32
N MET A 40 -15.31 -0.78 5.35
CA MET A 40 -13.89 -0.73 5.73
C MET A 40 -13.06 0.13 4.76
N ALA A 41 -13.27 -0.03 3.46
CA ALA A 41 -12.55 0.74 2.46
C ALA A 41 -12.92 2.23 2.51
N ASP A 42 -14.19 2.54 2.77
CA ASP A 42 -14.71 3.91 2.86
C ASP A 42 -14.11 4.71 4.03
N LEU A 43 -13.54 4.04 5.05
CA LEU A 43 -12.81 4.68 6.15
C LEU A 43 -11.35 5.03 5.81
N VAL A 44 -10.83 4.55 4.69
CA VAL A 44 -9.45 4.85 4.26
C VAL A 44 -9.48 6.04 3.33
N THR A 45 -8.87 7.15 3.74
CA THR A 45 -8.81 8.39 2.95
C THR A 45 -7.71 8.32 1.89
N ASP A 46 -7.78 9.22 0.89
CA ASP A 46 -6.71 9.37 -0.11
C ASP A 46 -5.36 9.74 0.53
N GLU A 47 -5.39 10.52 1.61
CA GLU A 47 -4.18 10.85 2.40
C GLU A 47 -3.54 9.59 2.99
N MET A 48 -4.35 8.68 3.54
CA MET A 48 -3.84 7.40 4.04
C MET A 48 -3.27 6.54 2.93
N VAL A 49 -3.91 6.54 1.75
CA VAL A 49 -3.40 5.82 0.57
C VAL A 49 -2.04 6.36 0.16
N GLU A 50 -1.88 7.67 0.02
CA GLU A 50 -0.62 8.30 -0.37
C GLU A 50 0.48 8.14 0.71
N THR A 51 0.06 8.03 1.97
CA THR A 51 0.99 7.80 3.09
C THR A 51 1.55 6.38 3.10
N TYR A 52 0.71 5.37 2.86
CA TYR A 52 1.11 3.96 2.99
C TYR A 52 1.48 3.27 1.68
N ALA A 53 1.10 3.83 0.53
CA ALA A 53 1.33 3.24 -0.77
C ALA A 53 1.96 4.24 -1.74
N VAL A 54 2.73 3.70 -2.69
CA VAL A 54 3.08 4.44 -3.90
C VAL A 54 2.04 4.11 -4.95
N THR A 55 1.34 5.11 -5.47
CA THR A 55 0.31 4.94 -6.49
C THR A 55 0.73 5.56 -7.82
N GLY A 56 0.40 4.89 -8.93
CA GLY A 56 0.84 5.32 -10.25
C GLY A 56 0.42 4.36 -11.35
N THR A 57 0.62 4.79 -12.58
CA THR A 57 0.46 3.96 -13.77
C THR A 57 1.77 3.24 -14.09
N TRP A 58 1.73 2.28 -15.02
CA TRP A 58 2.97 1.64 -15.47
C TRP A 58 3.96 2.62 -16.11
N GLU A 59 3.49 3.79 -16.52
CA GLU A 59 4.31 4.85 -17.10
C GLU A 59 5.07 5.69 -16.09
N ASP A 60 4.66 5.76 -14.82
CA ASP A 60 5.30 6.63 -13.83
C ASP A 60 5.72 5.92 -12.54
N ILE A 61 5.25 4.68 -12.30
CA ILE A 61 5.44 3.99 -11.02
C ILE A 61 6.89 3.72 -10.70
N GLY A 62 7.75 3.39 -11.68
CA GLY A 62 9.17 3.14 -11.45
C GLY A 62 9.88 4.39 -10.92
N ARG A 63 9.66 5.53 -11.57
CA ARG A 63 10.14 6.83 -11.10
C ARG A 63 9.60 7.18 -9.70
N LYS A 64 8.30 7.02 -9.44
CA LYS A 64 7.69 7.35 -8.14
C LYS A 64 8.25 6.49 -6.99
N ILE A 65 8.48 5.20 -7.24
CA ILE A 65 9.13 4.31 -6.26
C ILE A 65 10.54 4.83 -5.95
N ARG A 66 11.33 5.17 -6.99
CA ARG A 66 12.68 5.73 -6.81
C ARG A 66 12.65 7.04 -6.02
N GLU A 67 11.77 7.97 -6.38
CA GLU A 67 11.62 9.26 -5.69
C GLU A 67 11.32 9.08 -4.20
N ARG A 68 10.48 8.10 -3.84
CA ARG A 68 10.13 7.84 -2.44
C ARG A 68 11.23 7.15 -1.65
N TYR A 69 12.00 6.26 -2.27
CA TYR A 69 12.89 5.33 -1.54
C TYR A 69 14.38 5.45 -1.87
N ALA A 70 14.79 6.36 -2.75
CA ALA A 70 16.20 6.57 -3.07
C ALA A 70 17.03 6.87 -1.81
N GLY A 71 18.10 6.09 -1.60
CA GLY A 71 18.95 6.19 -0.41
C GLY A 71 18.38 5.55 0.86
N LEU A 72 17.18 4.96 0.81
CA LEU A 72 16.55 4.28 1.94
C LEU A 72 16.46 2.76 1.76
N LEU A 73 16.16 2.29 0.54
CA LEU A 73 15.98 0.87 0.23
C LEU A 73 16.81 0.45 -0.98
N ASP A 74 17.43 -0.73 -0.91
CA ASP A 74 18.16 -1.35 -2.04
C ASP A 74 17.25 -2.18 -2.95
N ARG A 75 16.08 -2.58 -2.45
CA ARG A 75 15.13 -3.46 -3.16
C ARG A 75 13.69 -3.14 -2.79
N THR A 76 12.81 -3.21 -3.79
CA THR A 76 11.36 -3.10 -3.61
C THR A 76 10.64 -4.23 -4.35
N ALA A 77 9.39 -4.50 -3.97
CA ALA A 77 8.52 -5.42 -4.68
C ALA A 77 7.09 -4.87 -4.74
N PHE A 78 6.37 -5.21 -5.80
CA PHE A 78 4.94 -4.95 -5.84
C PHE A 78 4.21 -5.90 -4.90
N TYR A 79 3.31 -5.35 -4.09
CA TYR A 79 2.41 -6.18 -3.29
C TYR A 79 1.36 -6.82 -4.22
N GLN A 80 1.38 -8.14 -4.33
CA GLN A 80 0.59 -8.91 -5.31
C GLN A 80 -0.34 -9.89 -4.58
N PRO A 81 -1.50 -9.42 -4.09
CA PRO A 81 -2.50 -10.30 -3.50
C PRO A 81 -3.22 -11.05 -4.64
N GLY A 82 -2.60 -12.12 -5.13
CA GLY A 82 -3.12 -12.91 -6.25
C GLY A 82 -2.01 -13.54 -7.08
N LYS A 83 -2.28 -13.80 -8.36
CA LYS A 83 -1.27 -14.33 -9.29
C LYS A 83 -0.30 -13.20 -9.65
N PRO A 84 1.01 -13.34 -9.40
CA PRO A 84 1.99 -12.35 -9.84
C PRO A 84 1.93 -12.20 -11.37
N PRO A 85 2.25 -11.02 -11.94
CA PRO A 85 2.55 -10.89 -13.35
C PRO A 85 3.60 -11.94 -13.73
N SER A 86 3.54 -12.43 -14.97
CA SER A 86 4.62 -13.25 -15.49
C SER A 86 5.94 -12.49 -15.34
N LEU A 87 7.02 -13.20 -15.00
CA LEU A 87 8.37 -12.61 -15.08
C LEU A 87 8.72 -12.15 -16.50
N GLU A 88 7.98 -12.64 -17.50
CA GLU A 88 8.07 -12.24 -18.91
C GLU A 88 7.25 -10.99 -19.25
N ASP A 89 6.57 -10.36 -18.28
CA ASP A 89 5.79 -9.16 -18.53
C ASP A 89 6.70 -8.00 -18.98
N PRO A 90 6.53 -7.46 -20.20
CA PRO A 90 7.44 -6.47 -20.76
C PRO A 90 7.42 -5.13 -20.03
N ARG A 91 6.47 -4.90 -19.11
CA ARG A 91 6.40 -3.70 -18.26
C ARG A 91 7.42 -3.75 -17.12
N LEU A 92 7.77 -4.95 -16.64
CA LEU A 92 8.68 -5.12 -15.50
C LEU A 92 10.10 -4.64 -15.77
N PRO A 93 10.76 -4.96 -16.91
CA PRO A 93 12.10 -4.46 -17.21
C PRO A 93 12.22 -2.94 -17.15
N ARG A 94 11.18 -2.23 -17.61
CA ARG A 94 11.14 -0.77 -17.56
C ARG A 94 11.13 -0.25 -16.12
N VAL A 95 10.24 -0.78 -15.27
CA VAL A 95 10.15 -0.38 -13.86
C VAL A 95 11.46 -0.65 -13.13
N VAL A 96 12.09 -1.80 -13.38
CA VAL A 96 13.39 -2.15 -12.79
C VAL A 96 14.47 -1.15 -13.21
N LYS A 97 14.51 -0.77 -14.49
CA LYS A 97 15.45 0.25 -14.98
C LYS A 97 15.22 1.59 -14.28
N GLU A 98 13.99 2.07 -14.25
CA GLU A 98 13.64 3.36 -13.63
C GLU A 98 13.94 3.40 -12.13
N PHE A 99 13.77 2.29 -11.40
CA PHE A 99 14.10 2.21 -9.98
C PHE A 99 15.62 2.29 -9.73
N ASN A 100 16.40 1.58 -10.54
CA ASN A 100 17.86 1.49 -10.35
C ASN A 100 18.64 2.72 -10.85
N GLY A 101 18.02 3.57 -11.68
CA GLY A 101 18.66 4.74 -12.30
C GLY A 101 19.36 4.39 -13.60
#